data_AF-A0A8K1CT02-F1
#
_entry.id   AF-A0A8K1CT02-F1
#
_cell.length_a   1.000
_cell.length_b   1.000
_cell.length_c   1.000
_cell.angle_alpha   90.00
_cell.angle_beta   90.00
_cell.angle_gamma   90.00
#
_symmetry.space_group_name_H-M   'P 1'
#
loop_
_entity.id
_entity.type
_entity.pdbx_description
1 polymer ?
#
loop_
_entity_poly.entity_id
_entity_poly.type
_entity_poly.pdbx_seq_one_letter_code
_entity_poly.pdbx_strand_id
1 'polypeptide(L)'
;MKVNANMNQTFREVVARFANPTEKLSHKQTVTRLYKQSLKTLDSWIIDRRLWNEEATKIRAEFEQNKHLEPNSGLAKRLVREAEEKLEKYTHPDRYVYNYMPGGTRFMRNAPIPLDVCFPDGIPEGEEVSPLEAINIDMTPLPARKGAFVDFSKKGYD
;
A
#
# COMPACT_ATOMS: atom_id res chain seq x y z
N MET A 1 35.00 -12.82 25.01
CA MET A 1 33.52 -12.98 24.97
C MET A 1 33.19 -13.82 23.74
N LYS A 2 32.62 -15.02 23.88
CA LYS A 2 32.28 -15.87 22.73
C LYS A 2 30.95 -15.38 22.14
N VAL A 3 30.99 -14.81 20.92
CA VAL A 3 29.77 -14.45 20.19
C VAL A 3 29.11 -15.74 19.70
N ASN A 4 27.83 -15.93 20.03
CA ASN A 4 27.07 -17.09 19.57
C ASN A 4 26.93 -17.01 18.03
N ALA A 5 27.54 -17.94 17.31
CA ALA A 5 27.52 -17.98 15.84
C ALA A 5 26.10 -18.07 15.25
N ASN A 6 25.16 -18.61 16.02
CA ASN A 6 23.77 -18.81 15.60
C ASN A 6 22.84 -17.65 15.99
N MET A 7 23.39 -16.59 16.61
CA MET A 7 22.60 -15.47 17.14
C MET A 7 21.72 -14.80 16.06
N ASN A 8 22.27 -14.56 14.86
CA ASN A 8 21.50 -14.00 13.75
C ASN A 8 20.40 -14.93 13.24
N GLN A 9 20.65 -16.24 13.21
CA GLN A 9 19.65 -17.22 12.81
C GLN A 9 18.51 -17.27 13.83
N THR A 10 18.84 -17.31 15.13
CA THR A 10 17.83 -17.26 16.20
C THR A 10 17.01 -15.98 16.14
N PHE A 11 17.61 -14.82 15.84
CA PHE A 11 16.86 -13.57 15.66
C PHE A 11 15.92 -13.63 14.46
N ARG A 12 16.37 -14.16 13.32
CA ARG A 12 15.51 -14.33 12.13
C ARG A 12 14.36 -15.29 12.39
N GLU A 13 14.61 -16.40 13.08
CA GLU A 13 13.57 -17.38 13.45
C GLU A 13 12.54 -16.78 14.43
N VAL A 14 13.00 -16.01 15.42
CA VAL A 14 12.11 -15.29 16.35
C VAL A 14 11.26 -14.28 15.58
N VAL A 15 11.86 -13.45 14.73
CA VAL A 15 11.13 -12.48 13.90
C VAL A 15 10.14 -13.17 12.95
N ALA A 16 10.52 -14.29 12.34
CA ALA A 16 9.66 -15.04 11.42
C ALA A 16 8.38 -15.58 12.09
N ARG A 17 8.40 -15.82 13.41
CA ARG A 17 7.19 -16.23 14.17
C ARG A 17 6.21 -15.08 14.39
N PHE A 18 6.70 -13.84 14.40
CA PHE A 18 5.88 -12.64 14.60
C PHE A 18 5.52 -11.92 13.30
N ALA A 19 6.26 -12.19 12.22
CA ALA A 19 5.95 -11.67 10.90
C ALA A 19 4.69 -12.38 10.36
N ASN A 20 3.69 -11.59 9.97
CA ASN A 20 2.54 -12.15 9.24
C ASN A 20 3.04 -12.79 7.94
N PRO A 21 2.57 -14.01 7.59
CA PRO A 21 2.96 -14.64 6.34
C PRO A 21 2.54 -13.74 5.18
N THR A 22 3.46 -13.49 4.24
CA THR A 22 3.14 -12.75 3.03
C THR A 22 2.07 -13.52 2.25
N GLU A 23 0.90 -12.93 2.11
CA GLU A 23 -0.20 -13.54 1.37
C GLU A 23 0.22 -13.78 -0.08
N LYS A 24 0.08 -15.04 -0.54
CA LYS A 24 0.38 -15.38 -1.93
C LYS A 24 -0.68 -14.76 -2.83
N LEU A 25 -0.27 -13.80 -3.64
CA LEU A 25 -1.17 -13.12 -4.57
C LEU A 25 -1.60 -14.08 -5.69
N SER A 26 -2.90 -14.04 -5.99
CA SER A 26 -3.45 -14.60 -7.23
C SER A 26 -2.81 -13.91 -8.43
N HIS A 27 -2.64 -14.65 -9.54
CA HIS A 27 -2.16 -14.07 -10.80
C HIS A 27 -2.94 -12.81 -11.21
N LYS A 28 -4.27 -12.82 -11.03
CA LYS A 28 -5.12 -11.66 -11.30
C LYS A 28 -4.73 -10.47 -10.41
N GLN A 29 -4.48 -10.70 -9.13
CA GLN A 29 -4.06 -9.64 -8.20
C GLN A 29 -2.69 -9.09 -8.58
N THR A 30 -1.73 -9.95 -8.93
CA THR A 30 -0.39 -9.55 -9.39
C THR A 30 -0.46 -8.67 -10.63
N VAL A 31 -1.16 -9.11 -11.68
CA VAL A 31 -1.32 -8.34 -12.93
C VAL A 31 -2.05 -7.02 -12.69
N THR A 32 -3.08 -7.01 -11.84
CA THR A 32 -3.82 -5.78 -11.51
C THR A 32 -2.94 -4.77 -10.76
N ARG A 33 -2.14 -5.24 -9.80
CA ARG A 33 -1.18 -4.40 -9.07
C ARG A 33 -0.10 -3.86 -10.00
N LEU A 34 0.44 -4.70 -10.88
CA LEU A 34 1.42 -4.31 -11.88
C LEU A 34 0.87 -3.22 -12.81
N TYR A 35 -0.34 -3.40 -13.35
CA TYR A 35 -1.02 -2.39 -14.17
C TYR A 35 -1.21 -1.06 -13.44
N LYS A 36 -1.68 -1.11 -12.17
CA LYS A 36 -1.82 0.09 -11.32
C LYS A 36 -0.48 0.80 -11.11
N GLN A 37 0.58 0.04 -10.85
CA GLN A 37 1.93 0.59 -10.67
C GLN A 37 2.44 1.23 -11.96
N SER A 38 2.26 0.59 -13.12
CA SER A 38 2.66 1.15 -14.42
C SER A 38 2.01 2.51 -14.68
N LEU A 39 0.71 2.66 -14.40
CA LEU A 39 0.01 3.94 -14.55
C LEU A 39 0.49 5.00 -13.55
N LYS A 40 0.83 4.61 -12.32
CA LYS A 40 1.37 5.53 -11.30
C LYS A 40 2.80 5.97 -11.60
N THR A 41 3.61 5.08 -12.16
CA THR A 41 4.93 5.41 -12.69
C THR A 41 4.80 6.40 -13.85
N LEU A 42 3.86 6.18 -14.78
CA LEU A 42 3.57 7.12 -15.86
C LEU A 42 3.14 8.50 -15.34
N ASP A 43 2.25 8.54 -14.34
CA ASP A 43 1.77 9.75 -13.66
C ASP A 43 2.91 10.56 -13.01
N SER A 44 3.97 9.87 -12.55
CA SER A 44 5.15 10.53 -11.96
C SER A 44 6.06 11.19 -13.01
N TRP A 45 6.03 10.72 -14.27
CA TRP A 45 6.83 11.28 -15.36
C TRP A 45 6.08 12.34 -16.17
N ILE A 46 4.80 12.08 -16.48
CA ILE A 46 4.02 12.90 -17.40
C ILE A 46 3.01 13.74 -16.62
N ILE A 47 3.28 15.04 -16.54
CA ILE A 47 2.40 16.01 -15.86
C ILE A 47 1.20 16.40 -16.75
N ASP A 48 1.39 16.48 -18.07
CA ASP A 48 0.31 16.83 -19.01
C ASP A 48 -0.69 15.67 -19.16
N ARG A 49 -1.95 15.93 -18.82
CA ARG A 49 -3.01 14.93 -18.84
C ARG A 49 -3.30 14.38 -20.24
N ARG A 50 -3.12 15.17 -21.30
CA ARG A 50 -3.34 14.71 -22.67
C ARG A 50 -2.32 13.64 -23.06
N LEU A 51 -1.03 13.93 -22.86
CA LEU A 51 0.05 12.98 -23.09
C LEU A 51 -0.09 11.74 -22.19
N TRP A 52 -0.47 11.94 -20.94
CA TRP A 52 -0.71 10.84 -20.02
C TRP A 52 -1.82 9.91 -20.53
N ASN A 53 -2.93 10.44 -21.04
CA ASN A 53 -4.04 9.64 -21.58
C ASN A 53 -3.62 8.86 -22.84
N GLU A 54 -2.84 9.47 -23.72
CA GLU A 54 -2.29 8.83 -24.92
C GLU A 54 -1.41 7.63 -24.55
N GLU A 55 -0.46 7.82 -23.63
CA GLU A 55 0.44 6.74 -23.17
C GLU A 55 -0.28 5.69 -22.31
N ALA A 56 -1.20 6.09 -21.44
CA ALA A 56 -1.98 5.17 -20.62
C ALA A 56 -2.84 4.24 -21.47
N THR A 57 -3.34 4.73 -22.61
CA THR A 57 -4.11 3.91 -23.57
C THR A 57 -3.22 2.87 -24.25
N LYS A 58 -1.96 3.21 -24.56
CA LYS A 58 -0.98 2.25 -25.08
C LYS A 58 -0.68 1.15 -24.06
N ILE A 59 -0.43 1.53 -22.79
CA ILE A 59 -0.22 0.56 -21.71
C ILE A 59 -1.44 -0.35 -21.59
N ARG A 60 -2.67 0.21 -21.59
CA ARG A 60 -3.88 -0.61 -21.52
C ARG A 60 -4.00 -1.58 -22.70
N ALA A 61 -3.67 -1.14 -23.91
CA ALA A 61 -3.68 -1.99 -25.10
C ALA A 61 -2.67 -3.15 -24.98
N GLU A 62 -1.45 -2.90 -24.47
CA GLU A 62 -0.45 -3.96 -24.22
C GLU A 62 -0.99 -5.05 -23.28
N PHE A 63 -1.70 -4.65 -22.20
CA PHE A 63 -2.31 -5.60 -21.26
C PHE A 63 -3.51 -6.35 -21.86
N GLU A 64 -4.40 -5.67 -22.58
CA GLU A 64 -5.58 -6.31 -23.20
C GLU A 64 -5.17 -7.31 -24.30
N GLN A 65 -4.12 -7.02 -25.07
CA GLN A 65 -3.59 -7.94 -26.09
C GLN A 65 -3.22 -9.31 -25.51
N ASN A 66 -2.72 -9.36 -24.26
CA ASN A 66 -2.22 -10.56 -23.60
C ASN A 66 -3.20 -11.17 -22.59
N LYS A 67 -4.42 -10.62 -22.47
CA LYS A 67 -5.41 -11.01 -21.45
C LYS A 67 -5.95 -12.42 -21.60
N HIS A 68 -5.91 -12.99 -22.80
CA HIS A 68 -6.44 -14.31 -23.13
C HIS A 68 -5.48 -15.45 -22.72
N LEU A 69 -4.27 -15.12 -22.26
CA LEU A 69 -3.29 -16.12 -21.86
C LEU A 69 -3.67 -16.78 -20.54
N GLU A 70 -3.48 -18.10 -20.48
CA GLU A 70 -3.68 -18.85 -19.25
C GLU A 70 -2.69 -18.41 -18.15
N PRO A 71 -3.16 -18.15 -16.91
CA PRO A 71 -2.32 -17.68 -15.80
C PRO A 71 -1.08 -18.52 -15.51
N ASN A 72 -1.19 -19.83 -15.73
CA ASN A 72 -0.11 -20.79 -15.46
C ASN A 72 0.81 -21.02 -16.66
N SER A 73 0.52 -20.43 -17.82
CA SER A 73 1.33 -20.58 -19.02
C SER A 73 2.74 -20.01 -18.81
N GLY A 74 3.74 -20.65 -19.41
CA GLY A 74 5.12 -20.15 -19.38
C GLY A 74 5.25 -18.76 -20.00
N LEU A 75 4.41 -18.46 -21.02
CA LEU A 75 4.35 -17.17 -21.67
C LEU A 75 3.84 -16.07 -20.74
N ALA A 76 2.74 -16.28 -20.02
CA ALA A 76 2.20 -15.30 -19.07
C ALA A 76 3.22 -14.97 -17.97
N LYS A 77 3.90 -15.99 -17.42
CA LYS A 77 4.95 -15.78 -16.41
C LYS A 77 6.13 -14.97 -16.95
N ARG A 78 6.55 -15.25 -18.18
CA ARG A 78 7.62 -14.49 -18.85
C ARG A 78 7.22 -13.02 -19.06
N LEU A 79 6.01 -12.77 -19.55
CA LEU A 79 5.52 -11.41 -19.79
C LEU A 79 5.38 -10.59 -18.50
N VAL A 80 4.91 -11.20 -17.41
CA VAL A 80 4.84 -10.53 -16.10
C VAL A 80 6.24 -10.13 -15.64
N ARG A 81 7.23 -11.03 -15.74
CA ARG A 81 8.62 -10.71 -15.38
C ARG A 81 9.19 -9.58 -16.24
N GLU A 82 8.99 -9.62 -17.55
CA GLU A 82 9.46 -8.56 -18.47
C GLU A 82 8.79 -7.22 -18.18
N ALA A 83 7.52 -7.23 -17.79
CA ALA A 83 6.80 -6.02 -17.39
C ALA A 83 7.28 -5.48 -16.03
N GLU A 84 7.65 -6.34 -15.08
CA GLU A 84 8.29 -5.94 -13.81
C GLU A 84 9.67 -5.30 -14.05
N GLU A 85 10.49 -5.89 -14.92
CA GLU A 85 11.79 -5.33 -15.33
C GLU A 85 11.62 -3.96 -16.03
N LYS A 86 10.62 -3.84 -16.91
CA LYS A 86 10.25 -2.56 -17.56
C LYS A 86 9.84 -1.52 -16.51
N LEU A 87 9.03 -1.91 -15.53
CA LEU A 87 8.57 -1.02 -14.46
C LEU A 87 9.75 -0.51 -13.60
N GLU A 88 10.67 -1.41 -13.22
CA GLU A 88 11.86 -1.06 -12.44
C GLU A 88 12.74 -0.07 -13.20
N LYS A 89 13.00 -0.35 -14.48
CA LYS A 89 13.80 0.52 -15.35
C LYS A 89 13.23 1.94 -15.46
N TYR A 90 11.90 2.08 -15.55
CA TYR A 90 11.23 3.38 -15.68
C TYR A 90 10.78 3.97 -14.35
N THR A 91 11.18 3.41 -13.21
CA THR A 91 10.80 3.95 -11.91
C THR A 91 11.38 5.36 -11.73
N HIS A 92 10.52 6.35 -11.48
CA HIS A 92 10.94 7.73 -11.24
C HIS A 92 11.71 7.82 -9.90
N PRO A 93 12.81 8.58 -9.81
CA PRO A 93 13.58 8.73 -8.56
C PRO A 93 12.78 9.37 -7.43
N ASP A 94 11.88 10.31 -7.76
CA ASP A 94 10.99 11.00 -6.81
C ASP A 94 9.52 10.73 -7.17
N ARG A 95 8.97 9.60 -6.74
CA ARG A 95 7.62 9.18 -7.12
C ARG A 95 6.57 10.10 -6.51
N TYR A 96 5.50 10.41 -7.27
CA TYR A 96 4.38 11.15 -6.70
C TYR A 96 3.67 10.33 -5.62
N VAL A 97 3.63 10.87 -4.40
CA VAL A 97 2.95 10.30 -3.24
C VAL A 97 1.93 11.32 -2.74
N TYR A 98 0.71 10.86 -2.45
CA TYR A 98 -0.30 11.73 -1.85
C TYR A 98 0.16 12.20 -0.47
N ASN A 99 -0.12 13.46 -0.18
CA ASN A 99 0.32 14.15 1.04
C ASN A 99 0.05 13.38 2.34
N TYR A 100 -1.10 12.74 2.52
CA TYR A 100 -1.46 12.03 3.75
C TYR A 100 -1.01 10.55 3.79
N MET A 101 -0.46 10.00 2.70
CA MET A 101 0.01 8.61 2.65
C MET A 101 1.43 8.47 3.18
N PRO A 102 1.87 7.26 3.58
CA PRO A 102 3.26 7.04 3.95
C PRO A 102 4.24 7.56 2.90
N GLY A 103 5.20 8.41 3.31
CA GLY A 103 6.13 9.10 2.41
C GLY A 103 5.62 10.44 1.86
N GLY A 104 4.37 10.82 2.13
CA GLY A 104 3.80 12.12 1.79
C GLY A 104 4.12 13.20 2.82
N THR A 105 3.98 14.47 2.42
CA THR A 105 4.36 15.65 3.21
C THR A 105 3.52 15.91 4.47
N ARG A 106 2.33 15.31 4.58
CA ARG A 106 1.42 15.42 5.74
C ARG A 106 1.27 14.10 6.50
N PHE A 107 2.03 13.07 6.14
CA PHE A 107 1.96 11.78 6.82
C PHE A 107 2.33 11.92 8.29
N MET A 108 1.48 11.39 9.18
CA MET A 108 1.66 11.43 10.64
C MET A 108 1.89 12.84 11.23
N ARG A 109 1.54 13.91 10.51
CA ARG A 109 1.72 15.29 11.00
C ARG A 109 0.87 15.58 12.24
N ASN A 110 -0.37 15.09 12.23
CA ASN A 110 -1.34 15.21 13.32
C ASN A 110 -1.87 13.81 13.67
N ALA A 111 -0.98 12.86 13.97
CA ALA A 111 -1.41 11.57 14.48
C ALA A 111 -2.10 11.79 15.84
N PRO A 112 -3.35 11.33 16.03
CA PRO A 112 -4.01 11.56 17.30
C PRO A 112 -3.48 10.60 18.34
N ILE A 113 -3.66 11.05 19.58
CA ILE A 113 -3.19 10.36 20.76
C ILE A 113 -3.99 9.06 20.90
N PRO A 114 -3.33 7.95 21.28
CA PRO A 114 -4.03 6.70 21.60
C PRO A 114 -5.15 6.92 22.63
N LEU A 115 -6.31 6.32 22.40
CA LEU A 115 -7.51 6.54 23.22
C LEU A 115 -7.33 6.09 24.67
N ASP A 116 -6.56 5.03 24.89
CA ASP A 116 -6.18 4.53 26.20
C ASP A 116 -5.37 5.55 27.00
N VAL A 117 -4.65 6.44 26.32
CA VAL A 117 -3.97 7.58 26.94
C VAL A 117 -4.92 8.75 27.19
N CYS A 118 -5.84 9.03 26.26
CA CYS A 118 -6.83 10.10 26.42
C CYS A 118 -7.89 9.78 27.50
N PHE A 119 -8.30 8.52 27.58
CA PHE A 119 -9.38 8.02 28.43
C PHE A 119 -8.91 6.75 29.16
N PRO A 120 -8.07 6.89 30.20
CA PRO A 120 -7.52 5.74 30.93
C PRO A 120 -8.61 4.88 31.59
N ASP A 121 -9.75 5.48 31.95
CA ASP A 121 -10.88 4.80 32.61
C ASP A 121 -11.93 4.27 31.60
N GLY A 122 -11.66 4.38 30.30
CA GLY A 122 -12.57 4.00 29.22
C GLY A 122 -13.28 5.19 28.55
N ILE A 123 -13.74 4.99 27.32
CA ILE A 123 -14.38 6.02 26.50
C ILE A 123 -15.79 6.33 27.06
N PRO A 124 -16.12 7.59 27.40
CA PRO A 124 -17.43 7.96 27.91
C PRO A 124 -18.58 7.69 26.93
N GLU A 125 -19.76 7.29 27.45
CA GLU A 125 -21.00 7.16 26.67
C GLU A 125 -21.47 8.55 26.20
N GLY A 126 -21.09 8.95 24.99
CA GLY A 126 -21.42 10.26 24.42
C GLY A 126 -20.38 10.78 23.44
N GLU A 127 -19.17 10.22 23.44
CA GLU A 127 -18.17 10.57 22.43
C GLU A 127 -18.32 9.72 21.16
N GLU A 128 -18.42 10.39 20.01
CA GLU A 128 -18.46 9.73 18.71
C GLU A 128 -17.09 9.17 18.35
N VAL A 129 -17.02 7.84 18.32
CA VAL A 129 -15.80 7.11 18.02
C VAL A 129 -15.78 6.79 16.51
N SER A 130 -15.02 7.56 15.74
CA SER A 130 -14.85 7.37 14.29
C SER A 130 -14.03 6.11 13.99
N PRO A 131 -14.58 5.14 13.22
CA PRO A 131 -13.84 3.95 12.84
C PRO A 131 -12.46 4.30 12.28
N LEU A 132 -11.42 3.61 12.73
CA LEU A 132 -10.12 3.68 12.08
C LEU A 132 -10.27 3.05 10.68
N GLU A 133 -10.69 3.86 9.70
CA GLU A 133 -10.54 3.55 8.28
C GLU A 133 -9.05 3.66 7.95
N ALA A 134 -8.28 2.72 8.49
CA ALA A 134 -6.88 2.62 8.13
C ALA A 134 -6.85 2.14 6.67
N ILE A 135 -6.20 2.92 5.81
CA ILE A 135 -5.97 2.52 4.43
C ILE A 135 -4.57 1.91 4.40
N ASN A 136 -4.42 0.71 3.82
CA ASN A 136 -3.11 0.14 3.55
C ASN A 136 -2.28 1.10 2.68
N ILE A 137 -0.96 0.97 2.73
CA ILE A 137 -0.03 1.76 1.89
C ILE A 137 -0.36 1.62 0.39
N ASP A 138 -0.99 0.52 -0.02
CA ASP A 138 -1.41 0.24 -1.40
C ASP A 138 -2.82 0.75 -1.76
N MET A 139 -3.45 1.55 -0.89
CA MET A 139 -4.80 2.09 -1.01
C MET A 139 -5.94 1.08 -0.88
N THR A 140 -5.66 -0.15 -0.42
CA THR A 140 -6.73 -1.06 -0.04
C THR A 140 -7.28 -0.69 1.34
N PRO A 141 -8.60 -0.61 1.53
CA PRO A 141 -9.17 -0.38 2.85
C PRO A 141 -8.79 -1.55 3.75
N LEU A 142 -8.19 -1.28 4.92
CA LEU A 142 -8.12 -2.31 5.96
C LEU A 142 -9.54 -2.59 6.45
N PRO A 143 -9.84 -3.84 6.84
CA PRO A 143 -11.07 -4.10 7.57
C PRO A 143 -11.10 -3.15 8.78
N ALA A 144 -12.23 -2.45 8.95
CA ALA A 144 -12.40 -1.49 10.03
C ALA A 144 -12.06 -2.17 11.36
N ARG A 145 -11.00 -1.71 12.03
CA ARG A 145 -10.70 -2.17 13.38
C ARG A 145 -11.71 -1.54 14.33
N LYS A 146 -12.35 -2.34 15.18
CA LYS A 146 -13.13 -1.82 16.30
C LYS A 146 -12.16 -1.16 17.28
N GLY A 147 -12.32 0.15 17.50
CA GLY A 147 -11.41 0.95 18.32
C GLY A 147 -10.96 2.16 17.51
N ALA A 148 -11.54 3.30 17.83
CA ALA A 148 -11.92 4.29 16.86
C ALA A 148 -11.46 5.67 17.37
N PHE A 149 -11.00 6.57 16.52
CA PHE A 149 -10.57 7.88 16.98
C PHE A 149 -11.76 8.68 17.53
N VAL A 150 -11.55 9.50 18.56
CA VAL A 150 -12.51 10.56 18.89
C VAL A 150 -12.30 11.71 17.90
N ASP A 151 -13.33 12.00 17.10
CA ASP A 151 -13.26 13.08 16.11
C ASP A 151 -13.59 14.44 16.77
N PHE A 152 -12.54 15.15 17.18
CA PHE A 152 -12.67 16.46 17.80
C PHE A 152 -13.23 17.54 16.86
N SER A 153 -13.28 17.31 15.53
CA SER A 153 -13.86 18.27 14.59
C SER A 153 -15.38 18.32 14.63
N LYS A 154 -16.02 17.31 15.23
CA LYS A 154 -17.48 17.21 15.40
C LYS A 154 -17.96 17.55 16.81
N LYS A 155 -17.06 17.87 17.75
CA LYS A 155 -17.44 18.27 19.09
C LYS A 155 -18.12 19.64 19.00
N GLY A 156 -19.45 19.66 19.11
CA GLY A 156 -20.20 20.89 19.28
C GLY A 156 -19.69 21.60 20.53
N TYR A 157 -19.21 22.84 20.36
CA TYR A 157 -18.97 23.73 21.48
C TYR A 157 -20.31 24.41 21.78
N ASP A 158 -20.98 23.97 22.85
CA ASP A 158 -22.05 24.74 23.49
C ASP A 158 -21.46 25.99 24.18
#